data_AF-A0A397EPB7-F1
#
_entry.id   AF-A0A397EPB7-F1
#
_cell.length_a   1.000
_cell.length_b   1.000
_cell.length_c   1.000
_cell.angle_alpha   90.00
_cell.angle_beta   90.00
_cell.angle_gamma   90.00
#
_symmetry.space_group_name_H-M   'P 1'
#
loop_
_entity.id
_entity.type
_entity.pdbx_description
1 polymer ?
#
loop_
_entity_poly.entity_id
_entity_poly.type
_entity_poly.pdbx_seq_one_letter_code
_entity_poly.pdbx_strand_id
1 'polypeptide(L)'
;MALRAAVRSFAVVALRPKPAAEVFHAQTFQVREMSVFSSIKDNISHRLETRKNDKNAQAYVDQINFLANSKTYTLQDHFEQMKKQAEAGGVTGWKSMMPGVSSMPQIQQMKASLQIMEAMEQTHRENPALINGKVKRIVSEKVGQSLEEINNTLRSYEQLNSLRLWLRKRVERGLPLPDSLDNTTEMIREDPTGFPTKNLRY
;
A
#
# COMPACT_ATOMS: atom_id res chain seq x y z
N MET A 1 -91.19 22.65 -50.44
CA MET A 1 -91.05 24.02 -50.98
C MET A 1 -89.76 24.58 -50.40
N ALA A 2 -88.65 24.54 -51.16
CA ALA A 2 -88.05 25.67 -51.92
C ALA A 2 -87.44 26.75 -50.99
N LEU A 3 -86.23 27.32 -51.16
CA LEU A 3 -85.20 27.32 -52.20
C LEU A 3 -83.92 28.04 -51.62
N ARG A 4 -82.74 27.77 -52.20
CA ARG A 4 -81.53 28.67 -52.38
C ARG A 4 -80.61 29.02 -51.19
N ALA A 5 -79.33 28.63 -51.25
CA ALA A 5 -78.14 29.32 -51.84
C ALA A 5 -77.45 30.27 -50.83
N ALA A 6 -76.14 30.50 -50.73
CA ALA A 6 -75.05 30.36 -51.69
C ALA A 6 -73.69 30.23 -50.97
N VAL A 7 -72.73 29.72 -51.74
CA VAL A 7 -71.28 29.58 -51.53
C VAL A 7 -70.58 30.94 -51.66
N ARG A 8 -69.53 31.23 -50.88
CA ARG A 8 -68.18 31.66 -51.39
C ARG A 8 -67.21 32.12 -50.30
N SER A 9 -66.06 31.45 -50.36
CA SER A 9 -64.71 31.71 -49.89
C SER A 9 -64.23 33.18 -49.90
N PHE A 10 -63.46 33.53 -48.88
CA PHE A 10 -62.41 34.59 -48.86
C PHE A 10 -61.25 33.99 -48.05
N ALA A 11 -60.10 33.69 -48.64
CA ALA A 11 -59.01 34.56 -49.11
C ALA A 11 -57.84 34.52 -48.10
N VAL A 12 -56.78 33.85 -48.54
CA VAL A 12 -55.47 33.70 -47.88
C VAL A 12 -54.71 35.03 -47.98
N VAL A 13 -54.16 35.51 -46.87
CA VAL A 13 -53.01 36.43 -46.86
C VAL A 13 -51.98 35.90 -45.87
N ALA A 14 -50.88 35.41 -46.42
CA ALA A 14 -49.71 34.95 -45.70
C ALA A 14 -48.90 36.17 -45.21
N LEU A 15 -48.75 36.30 -43.90
CA LEU A 15 -47.78 37.21 -43.28
C LEU A 15 -46.51 36.42 -42.95
N ARG A 16 -45.38 36.94 -43.46
CA ARG A 16 -44.03 36.39 -43.28
C ARG A 16 -43.59 36.44 -41.81
N PRO A 17 -42.68 35.53 -41.39
CA PRO A 17 -42.27 35.37 -40.01
C PRO A 17 -41.37 36.51 -39.51
N LYS A 18 -41.60 36.97 -38.28
CA LYS A 18 -40.62 37.73 -37.50
C LYS A 18 -39.47 36.79 -37.10
N PRO A 19 -38.19 37.21 -37.23
CA PRO A 19 -37.07 36.39 -36.81
C PRO A 19 -37.08 36.18 -35.29
N ALA A 20 -36.83 34.94 -34.90
CA ALA A 20 -36.72 34.48 -33.52
C ALA A 20 -35.67 35.28 -32.75
N ALA A 21 -35.98 35.60 -31.49
CA ALA A 21 -35.05 36.17 -30.55
C ALA A 21 -33.78 35.33 -30.46
N GLU A 22 -32.63 35.99 -30.55
CA GLU A 22 -31.31 35.39 -30.47
C GLU A 22 -31.14 34.63 -29.15
N VAL A 23 -30.84 33.34 -29.28
CA VAL A 23 -30.42 32.49 -28.17
C VAL A 23 -29.04 32.96 -27.73
N PHE A 24 -28.96 33.56 -26.54
CA PHE A 24 -27.71 33.84 -25.83
C PHE A 24 -26.84 32.58 -25.82
N HIS A 25 -25.81 32.56 -26.67
CA HIS A 25 -24.69 31.64 -26.50
C HIS A 25 -23.80 32.25 -25.42
N ALA A 26 -23.95 31.78 -24.19
CA ALA A 26 -22.92 32.01 -23.19
C ALA A 26 -21.63 31.41 -23.75
N GLN A 27 -20.70 32.26 -24.18
CA GLN A 27 -19.33 31.84 -24.43
C GLN A 27 -18.87 31.21 -23.11
N THR A 28 -18.75 29.88 -23.10
CA THR A 28 -18.06 29.19 -22.03
C THR A 28 -16.64 29.71 -22.08
N PHE A 29 -16.29 30.55 -21.11
CA PHE A 29 -14.90 30.89 -20.85
C PHE A 29 -14.19 29.57 -20.56
N GLN A 30 -13.52 29.04 -21.57
CA GLN A 30 -12.52 28.00 -21.39
C GLN A 30 -11.42 28.64 -20.55
N VAL A 31 -11.49 28.45 -19.23
CA VAL A 31 -10.43 28.83 -18.30
C VAL A 31 -9.24 27.96 -18.68
N ARG A 32 -8.39 28.48 -19.57
CA ARG A 32 -7.04 27.97 -19.74
C ARG A 32 -6.33 28.23 -18.41
N GLU A 33 -6.37 27.28 -17.49
CA GLU A 33 -5.46 27.24 -16.34
C GLU A 33 -4.03 27.05 -16.86
N MET A 34 -3.44 28.11 -17.44
CA MET A 34 -2.09 28.08 -17.97
C MET A 34 -1.13 28.75 -16.98
N SER A 35 -0.28 27.89 -16.41
CA SER A 35 1.19 28.02 -16.46
C SER A 35 1.98 28.85 -15.43
N VAL A 36 1.43 29.21 -14.27
CA VAL A 36 2.27 29.72 -13.14
C VAL A 36 2.12 28.94 -11.83
N PHE A 37 0.97 28.27 -11.63
CA PHE A 37 0.74 27.38 -10.49
C PHE A 37 1.24 25.94 -10.73
N SER A 38 1.36 25.49 -12.00
CA SER A 38 1.92 24.17 -12.33
C SER A 38 3.40 24.09 -11.93
N SER A 39 4.22 25.06 -12.34
CA SER A 39 5.67 25.01 -12.08
C SER A 39 6.03 25.05 -10.58
N ILE A 40 5.22 25.70 -9.74
CA ILE A 40 5.41 25.69 -8.29
C ILE A 40 4.97 24.34 -7.70
N LYS A 41 3.84 23.78 -8.16
CA LYS A 41 3.35 22.46 -7.75
C LYS A 41 4.30 21.35 -8.17
N ASP A 42 4.87 21.44 -9.37
CA ASP A 42 5.80 20.47 -9.96
C ASP A 42 7.18 20.54 -9.27
N ASN A 43 7.66 21.73 -8.92
CA ASN A 43 8.90 21.87 -8.15
C ASN A 43 8.74 21.41 -6.70
N ILE A 44 7.59 21.64 -6.07
CA ILE A 44 7.30 21.16 -4.71
C ILE A 44 7.09 19.64 -4.70
N SER A 45 6.32 19.08 -5.64
CA SER A 45 6.13 17.63 -5.76
C SER A 45 7.46 16.93 -6.03
N HIS A 46 8.28 17.42 -6.96
CA HIS A 46 9.60 16.86 -7.24
C HIS A 46 10.54 16.93 -6.02
N ARG A 47 10.55 18.05 -5.28
CA ARG A 47 11.34 18.19 -4.03
C ARG A 47 10.83 17.29 -2.90
N LEU A 48 9.53 17.01 -2.85
CA LEU A 48 8.94 16.10 -1.88
C LEU A 48 9.19 14.63 -2.24
N GLU A 49 9.08 14.28 -3.52
CA GLU A 49 9.35 12.93 -4.04
C GLU A 49 10.82 12.57 -3.90
N THR A 50 11.75 13.45 -4.28
CA THR A 50 13.19 13.26 -4.07
C THR A 50 13.52 13.06 -2.59
N ARG A 51 13.05 13.96 -1.71
CA ARG A 51 13.25 13.81 -0.26
C ARG A 51 12.63 12.54 0.32
N LYS A 52 11.48 12.11 -0.20
CA LYS A 52 10.83 10.86 0.23
C LYS A 52 11.64 9.66 -0.22
N ASN A 53 12.12 9.66 -1.46
CA ASN A 53 12.94 8.59 -2.02
C ASN A 53 14.29 8.50 -1.30
N ASP A 54 14.98 9.61 -1.05
CA ASP A 54 16.25 9.66 -0.32
C ASP A 54 16.09 9.12 1.11
N LYS A 55 15.02 9.52 1.80
CA LYS A 55 14.71 9.00 3.15
C LYS A 55 14.40 7.51 3.14
N ASN A 56 13.67 7.03 2.13
CA ASN A 56 13.34 5.61 2.00
C ASN A 56 14.60 4.78 1.69
N ALA A 57 15.49 5.29 0.83
CA ALA A 57 16.76 4.66 0.52
C ALA A 57 17.68 4.62 1.75
N GLN A 58 17.78 5.71 2.50
CA GLN A 58 18.55 5.73 3.74
C GLN A 58 17.97 4.76 4.78
N ALA A 59 16.65 4.76 4.98
CA ALA A 59 15.99 3.83 5.89
C ALA A 59 16.21 2.36 5.49
N TYR A 60 16.27 2.08 4.18
CA TYR A 60 16.59 0.77 3.67
C TYR A 60 18.03 0.37 4.01
N VAL A 61 19.01 1.24 3.76
CA VAL A 61 20.42 1.01 4.12
C VAL A 61 20.57 0.78 5.62
N ASP A 62 19.91 1.60 6.45
CA ASP A 62 19.93 1.45 7.90
C ASP A 62 19.34 0.10 8.34
N GLN A 63 18.24 -0.34 7.69
CA GLN A 63 17.64 -1.65 7.93
C GLN A 63 18.58 -2.78 7.54
N ILE A 64 19.22 -2.71 6.37
CA ILE A 64 20.19 -3.71 5.91
C ILE A 64 21.38 -3.80 6.87
N ASN A 65 21.93 -2.66 7.28
CA ASN A 65 23.01 -2.61 8.26
C ASN A 65 22.60 -3.20 9.61
N PHE A 66 21.38 -2.90 10.08
CA PHE A 66 20.85 -3.49 11.31
C PHE A 66 20.76 -5.02 11.21
N LEU A 67 20.16 -5.53 10.13
CA LEU A 67 20.03 -6.97 9.91
C LEU A 67 21.40 -7.65 9.80
N ALA A 68 22.31 -7.07 9.02
CA ALA A 68 23.65 -7.60 8.79
C ALA A 68 24.49 -7.71 10.07
N ASN A 69 24.28 -6.82 11.04
CA ASN A 69 25.02 -6.82 12.32
C ASN A 69 24.27 -7.54 13.46
N SER A 70 22.97 -7.82 13.30
CA SER A 70 22.15 -8.47 14.33
C SER A 70 22.50 -9.95 14.53
N LYS A 71 22.97 -10.35 15.72
CA LYS A 71 23.32 -11.75 16.03
C LYS A 71 22.12 -12.68 16.18
N THR A 72 20.99 -12.14 16.60
CA THR A 72 19.71 -12.85 16.76
C THR A 72 18.60 -11.98 16.21
N TYR A 73 17.60 -12.62 15.59
CA TYR A 73 16.38 -11.97 15.16
C TYR A 73 15.26 -13.00 15.31
N THR A 74 14.50 -12.85 16.37
CA THR A 74 13.41 -13.74 16.78
C THR A 74 12.07 -13.18 16.31
N LEU A 75 11.00 -13.98 16.43
CA LEU A 75 9.65 -13.49 16.14
C LEU A 75 9.22 -12.41 17.16
N GLN A 76 9.78 -12.45 18.38
CA GLN A 76 9.59 -11.39 19.38
C GLN A 76 10.18 -10.05 18.89
N ASP A 77 11.41 -10.05 18.37
CA ASP A 77 12.04 -8.84 17.83
C ASP A 77 11.23 -8.26 16.66
N HIS A 78 10.74 -9.14 15.79
CA HIS A 78 9.88 -8.76 14.67
C HIS A 78 8.55 -8.14 15.15
N PHE A 79 7.91 -8.74 16.14
CA PHE A 79 6.69 -8.23 16.75
C PHE A 79 6.89 -6.83 17.32
N GLU A 80 7.97 -6.61 18.07
CA GLU A 80 8.30 -5.31 18.64
C GLU A 80 8.59 -4.25 17.57
N GLN A 81 9.33 -4.63 16.52
CA GLN A 81 9.58 -3.74 15.38
C GLN A 81 8.27 -3.35 14.69
N MET A 82 7.40 -4.32 14.40
CA MET A 82 6.10 -4.05 13.78
C MET A 82 5.20 -3.20 14.67
N LYS A 83 5.21 -3.43 15.99
CA LYS A 83 4.43 -2.62 16.93
C LYS A 83 4.88 -1.16 16.90
N LYS A 84 6.19 -0.91 16.94
CA LYS A 84 6.76 0.44 16.81
C LYS A 84 6.41 1.09 15.47
N GLN A 85 6.47 0.34 14.37
CA GLN A 85 6.08 0.83 13.05
C GLN A 85 4.58 1.15 12.97
N ALA A 86 3.73 0.33 13.58
CA ALA A 86 2.30 0.56 13.65
C ALA A 86 1.96 1.81 14.47
N GLU A 87 2.64 2.02 15.60
CA GLU A 87 2.50 3.22 16.42
C GLU A 87 2.97 4.48 15.68
N ALA A 88 4.18 4.44 15.08
CA ALA A 88 4.74 5.55 14.30
C ALA A 88 3.90 5.87 13.05
N GLY A 89 3.37 4.84 12.38
CA GLY A 89 2.49 4.94 11.22
C GLY A 89 1.06 5.35 11.55
N GLY A 90 0.71 5.45 12.84
CA GLY A 90 -0.64 5.83 13.28
C GLY A 90 -1.69 4.73 13.11
N VAL A 91 -1.28 3.48 12.96
CA VAL A 91 -2.15 2.32 12.71
C VAL A 91 -2.89 1.85 13.95
N THR A 92 -2.39 2.20 15.14
CA THR A 92 -3.01 1.90 16.43
C THR A 92 -3.62 3.13 17.11
N GLY A 93 -3.30 4.34 16.65
CA GLY A 93 -3.76 5.61 17.24
C GLY A 93 -4.99 6.21 16.54
N TRP A 94 -5.30 7.48 16.85
CA TRP A 94 -6.45 8.21 16.27
C TRP A 94 -6.45 8.25 14.73
N LYS A 95 -5.27 8.25 14.10
CA LYS A 95 -5.12 8.17 12.63
C LYS A 95 -5.74 6.90 12.04
N SER A 96 -5.78 5.82 12.82
CA SER A 96 -6.43 4.56 12.44
C SER A 96 -7.96 4.60 12.52
N MET A 97 -8.53 5.66 13.08
CA MET A 97 -9.98 5.90 13.11
C MET A 97 -10.44 6.74 11.92
N MET A 98 -9.50 7.23 11.10
CA MET A 98 -9.83 8.00 9.91
C MET A 98 -10.48 7.08 8.85
N PRO A 99 -11.71 7.39 8.39
CA PRO A 99 -12.36 6.61 7.35
C PRO A 99 -11.49 6.59 6.08
N GLY A 100 -11.34 5.43 5.46
CA GLY A 100 -10.47 5.22 4.30
C GLY A 100 -9.06 4.71 4.63
N VAL A 101 -8.41 5.19 5.70
CA VAL A 101 -7.08 4.71 6.12
C VAL A 101 -7.17 3.36 6.82
N SER A 102 -8.16 3.21 7.70
CA SER A 102 -8.40 1.95 8.44
C SER A 102 -8.76 0.77 7.52
N SER A 103 -9.40 1.07 6.39
CA SER A 103 -9.83 0.09 5.40
C SER A 103 -8.72 -0.31 4.42
N MET A 104 -7.55 0.34 4.44
CA MET A 104 -6.44 -0.03 3.55
C MET A 104 -6.00 -1.47 3.81
N PRO A 105 -5.90 -2.33 2.77
CA PRO A 105 -5.53 -3.74 2.93
C PRO A 105 -4.23 -3.95 3.71
N GLN A 106 -3.22 -3.11 3.47
CA GLN A 106 -1.91 -3.16 4.14
C GLN A 106 -2.04 -2.93 5.65
N ILE A 107 -2.94 -2.02 6.05
CA ILE A 107 -3.19 -1.69 7.45
C ILE A 107 -3.92 -2.84 8.14
N GLN A 108 -4.90 -3.43 7.48
CA GLN A 108 -5.61 -4.60 8.00
C GLN A 108 -4.69 -5.81 8.15
N GLN A 109 -3.83 -6.07 7.16
CA GLN A 109 -2.86 -7.15 7.20
C GLN A 109 -1.84 -6.97 8.34
N MET A 110 -1.36 -5.73 8.54
CA MET A 110 -0.45 -5.44 9.64
C MET A 110 -1.13 -5.62 11.01
N LYS A 111 -2.40 -5.19 11.16
CA LYS A 111 -3.18 -5.43 12.38
C LYS A 111 -3.38 -6.92 12.64
N ALA A 112 -3.77 -7.69 11.64
CA ALA A 112 -3.95 -9.13 11.75
C ALA A 112 -2.64 -9.83 12.17
N SER A 113 -1.53 -9.46 11.54
CA SER A 113 -0.21 -10.02 11.88
C SER A 113 0.23 -9.67 13.30
N LEU A 114 -0.03 -8.44 13.77
CA LEU A 114 0.22 -8.05 15.16
C LEU A 114 -0.63 -8.87 16.14
N GLN A 115 -1.93 -9.03 15.87
CA GLN A 115 -2.82 -9.84 16.71
C GLN A 115 -2.37 -11.31 16.77
N ILE A 116 -2.00 -11.89 15.63
CA ILE A 116 -1.49 -13.27 15.53
C ILE A 116 -0.24 -13.43 16.40
N MET A 117 0.74 -12.53 16.25
CA MET A 117 1.97 -12.58 17.04
C MET A 117 1.69 -12.33 18.53
N GLU A 118 0.83 -11.39 18.87
CA GLU A 118 0.45 -11.08 20.25
C GLU A 118 -0.18 -12.28 20.97
N ALA A 119 -1.01 -13.06 20.28
CA ALA A 119 -1.67 -14.25 20.83
C ALA A 119 -0.77 -15.49 21.00
N MET A 120 0.42 -15.49 20.40
CA MET A 120 1.44 -16.50 20.66
C MET A 120 2.05 -16.28 22.05
N GLU A 121 2.38 -17.38 22.73
CA GLU A 121 3.13 -17.29 23.97
C GLU A 121 4.55 -16.76 23.71
N GLN A 122 5.13 -16.07 24.67
CA GLN A 122 6.47 -15.50 24.54
C GLN A 122 7.53 -16.56 24.22
N THR A 123 7.44 -17.75 24.83
CA THR A 123 8.34 -18.89 24.56
C THR A 123 8.35 -19.30 23.09
N HIS A 124 7.19 -19.25 22.42
CA HIS A 124 7.06 -19.51 20.99
C HIS A 124 7.57 -18.36 20.13
N ARG A 125 7.46 -17.11 20.59
CA ARG A 125 8.00 -15.93 19.89
C ARG A 125 9.53 -15.85 19.95
N GLU A 126 10.11 -16.21 21.07
CA GLU A 126 11.56 -16.30 21.25
C GLU A 126 12.16 -17.47 20.46
N ASN A 127 11.43 -18.59 20.37
CA ASN A 127 11.82 -19.75 19.57
C ASN A 127 10.73 -20.20 18.59
N PRO A 128 10.68 -19.60 17.37
CA PRO A 128 9.67 -19.92 16.35
C PRO A 128 9.68 -21.37 15.86
N ALA A 129 10.77 -22.12 16.08
CA ALA A 129 10.84 -23.53 15.75
C ALA A 129 9.84 -24.39 16.55
N LEU A 130 9.39 -23.91 17.71
CA LEU A 130 8.40 -24.59 18.55
C LEU A 130 6.96 -24.47 18.02
N ILE A 131 6.72 -23.55 17.08
CA ILE A 131 5.37 -23.28 16.54
C ILE A 131 4.97 -24.41 15.59
N ASN A 132 4.32 -25.43 16.13
CA ASN A 132 3.76 -26.56 15.38
C ASN A 132 2.27 -26.34 15.02
N GLY A 133 1.63 -27.33 14.38
CA GLY A 133 0.22 -27.24 13.97
C GLY A 133 -0.77 -27.05 15.13
N LYS A 134 -0.49 -27.62 16.31
CA LYS A 134 -1.34 -27.46 17.51
C LYS A 134 -1.30 -26.01 18.00
N VAL A 135 -0.10 -25.41 18.05
CA VAL A 135 0.07 -24.01 18.43
C VAL A 135 -0.66 -23.09 17.46
N LYS A 136 -0.56 -23.34 16.15
CA LYS A 136 -1.30 -22.56 15.14
C LYS A 136 -2.81 -22.61 15.32
N ARG A 137 -3.38 -23.80 15.62
CA ARG A 137 -4.82 -23.93 15.90
C ARG A 137 -5.24 -23.13 17.13
N ILE A 138 -4.48 -23.23 18.23
CA ILE A 138 -4.76 -22.47 19.45
C ILE A 138 -4.73 -20.96 19.18
N VAL A 139 -3.74 -20.47 18.41
CA VAL A 139 -3.66 -19.05 18.03
C VAL A 139 -4.86 -18.65 17.17
N SER A 140 -5.21 -19.46 16.16
CA SER A 140 -6.38 -19.24 15.29
C SER A 140 -7.67 -19.10 16.10
N GLU A 141 -7.91 -20.00 17.05
CA GLU A 141 -9.07 -19.95 17.94
C GLU A 141 -9.08 -18.71 18.84
N LYS A 142 -7.91 -18.25 19.29
CA LYS A 142 -7.81 -17.04 20.14
C LYS A 142 -8.08 -15.75 19.40
N VAL A 143 -7.60 -15.61 18.15
CA VAL A 143 -7.69 -14.35 17.39
C VAL A 143 -8.74 -14.34 16.30
N GLY A 144 -9.36 -15.49 16.00
CA GLY A 144 -10.33 -15.64 14.91
C GLY A 144 -9.74 -15.54 13.50
N GLN A 145 -8.41 -15.55 13.36
CA GLN A 145 -7.70 -15.52 12.08
C GLN A 145 -7.56 -16.94 11.52
N SER A 146 -7.54 -17.09 10.20
CA SER A 146 -7.39 -18.41 9.58
C SER A 146 -5.96 -18.95 9.73
N LEU A 147 -5.80 -20.27 9.58
CA LEU A 147 -4.49 -20.91 9.58
C LEU A 147 -3.60 -20.42 8.44
N GLU A 148 -4.19 -19.96 7.33
CA GLU A 148 -3.46 -19.39 6.20
C GLU A 148 -2.81 -18.06 6.59
N GLU A 149 -3.54 -17.14 7.21
CA GLU A 149 -3.02 -15.85 7.69
C GLU A 149 -1.89 -16.08 8.70
N ILE A 150 -2.04 -17.05 9.60
CA ILE A 150 -0.97 -17.41 10.54
C ILE A 150 0.28 -17.88 9.80
N ASN A 151 0.12 -18.73 8.78
CA ASN A 151 1.24 -19.15 7.95
C ASN A 151 1.85 -17.98 7.17
N ASN A 152 1.04 -17.05 6.67
CA ASN A 152 1.51 -15.85 5.98
C ASN A 152 2.38 -14.98 6.89
N THR A 153 1.94 -14.73 8.12
CA THR A 153 2.71 -13.97 9.12
C THR A 153 4.02 -14.66 9.48
N LEU A 154 4.01 -16.00 9.61
CA LEU A 154 5.24 -16.74 9.91
C LEU A 154 6.20 -16.75 8.71
N ARG A 155 5.69 -16.87 7.49
CA ARG A 155 6.48 -16.82 6.26
C ARG A 155 7.13 -15.45 6.05
N SER A 156 6.43 -14.35 6.32
CA SER A 156 7.02 -13.00 6.20
C SER A 156 8.18 -12.81 7.18
N TYR A 157 8.05 -13.31 8.41
CA TYR A 157 9.14 -13.33 9.37
C TYR A 157 10.32 -14.20 8.89
N GLU A 158 10.05 -15.42 8.40
CA GLU A 158 11.08 -16.35 7.94
C GLU A 158 11.85 -15.80 6.74
N GLN A 159 11.19 -15.11 5.80
CA GLN A 159 11.83 -14.43 4.68
C GLN A 159 12.82 -13.35 5.15
N LEU A 160 12.41 -12.52 6.11
CA LEU A 160 13.27 -11.46 6.66
C LEU A 160 14.45 -12.05 7.44
N ASN A 161 14.23 -13.10 8.24
CA ASN A 161 15.31 -13.78 8.93
C ASN A 161 16.27 -14.49 7.95
N SER A 162 15.76 -15.01 6.84
CA SER A 162 16.59 -15.60 5.77
C SER A 162 17.49 -14.56 5.11
N LEU A 163 16.94 -13.40 4.78
CA LEU A 163 17.71 -12.26 4.28
C LEU A 163 18.80 -11.85 5.27
N ARG A 164 18.47 -11.77 6.56
CA ARG A 164 19.43 -11.47 7.62
C ARG A 164 20.59 -12.47 7.67
N LEU A 165 20.30 -13.77 7.61
CA LEU A 165 21.33 -14.81 7.62
C LEU A 165 22.26 -14.68 6.41
N TRP A 166 21.71 -14.40 5.23
CA TRP A 166 22.48 -14.13 4.03
C TRP A 166 23.36 -12.88 4.18
N LEU A 167 22.80 -11.76 4.64
CA LEU A 167 23.55 -10.52 4.88
C LEU A 167 24.71 -10.74 5.85
N ARG A 168 24.47 -11.47 6.95
CA ARG A 168 25.50 -11.84 7.91
C ARG A 168 26.65 -12.61 7.27
N LYS A 169 26.34 -13.58 6.42
CA LYS A 169 27.35 -14.37 5.71
C LYS A 169 28.18 -13.51 4.75
N ARG A 170 27.58 -12.48 4.15
CA ARG A 170 28.33 -11.49 3.36
C ARG A 170 29.29 -10.67 4.20
N VAL A 171 28.85 -10.18 5.36
CA VAL A 171 29.73 -9.45 6.30
C VAL A 171 30.89 -10.32 6.77
N GLU A 172 30.62 -11.58 7.14
CA GLU A 172 31.63 -12.55 7.54
C GLU A 172 32.68 -12.82 6.44
N ARG A 173 32.29 -12.67 5.17
CA ARG A 173 33.16 -12.82 3.99
C ARG A 173 33.80 -11.50 3.53
N GLY A 174 33.52 -10.37 4.19
CA GLY A 174 34.00 -9.05 3.78
C GLY A 174 33.41 -8.55 2.46
N LEU A 175 32.23 -9.04 2.07
CA LEU A 175 31.53 -8.62 0.86
C LEU A 175 30.69 -7.36 1.11
N PRO A 176 30.46 -6.52 0.09
CA PRO A 176 29.61 -5.35 0.23
C PRO A 176 28.17 -5.75 0.57
N LEU A 177 27.48 -4.85 1.27
CA LEU A 177 26.06 -4.90 1.56
C LEU A 177 25.26 -4.18 0.47
N PRO A 178 24.01 -4.59 0.20
CA PRO A 178 23.17 -3.92 -0.76
C PRO A 178 22.73 -2.53 -0.27
N ASP A 179 22.57 -1.60 -1.21
CA ASP A 179 22.12 -0.22 -0.98
C ASP A 179 20.63 0.01 -1.29
N SER A 180 20.03 -0.91 -2.05
CA SER A 180 18.66 -0.81 -2.54
C SER A 180 18.03 -2.19 -2.69
N LEU A 181 16.71 -2.23 -2.85
CA LEU A 181 15.96 -3.48 -3.05
C LEU A 181 16.34 -4.17 -4.37
N ASP A 182 16.55 -3.38 -5.43
CA ASP A 182 16.94 -3.88 -6.75
C ASP A 182 18.33 -4.53 -6.68
N ASN A 183 19.30 -3.80 -6.10
CA ASN A 183 20.64 -4.32 -5.86
C ASN A 183 20.62 -5.59 -4.99
N THR A 184 19.79 -5.63 -3.94
CA THR A 184 19.62 -6.85 -3.13
C THR A 184 19.16 -8.03 -3.98
N THR A 185 18.19 -7.82 -4.86
CA THR A 185 17.65 -8.89 -5.72
C THR A 185 18.73 -9.41 -6.67
N GLU A 186 19.51 -8.51 -7.27
CA GLU A 186 20.64 -8.88 -8.14
C GLU A 186 21.73 -9.62 -7.37
N MET A 187 22.15 -9.11 -6.21
CA MET A 187 23.17 -9.74 -5.37
C MET A 187 22.74 -11.14 -4.87
N ILE A 188 21.46 -11.34 -4.57
CA ILE A 188 20.91 -12.66 -4.20
C ILE A 188 20.96 -13.62 -5.39
N ARG A 189 20.65 -13.13 -6.60
CA ARG A 189 20.71 -13.92 -7.82
C ARG A 189 22.14 -14.36 -8.14
N GLU A 190 23.11 -13.46 -7.95
CA GLU A 190 24.53 -13.73 -8.20
C GLU A 190 25.13 -14.66 -7.14
N ASP A 191 24.82 -14.43 -5.87
CA ASP A 191 25.38 -15.21 -4.76
C ASP A 191 24.30 -15.56 -3.73
N PRO A 192 23.58 -16.68 -3.93
CA PRO A 192 22.59 -17.17 -2.96
C PRO A 192 23.23 -17.83 -1.73
N THR A 193 24.57 -17.84 -1.61
CA THR A 193 25.26 -18.51 -0.51
C THR A 193 24.93 -17.85 0.83
N GLY A 194 24.42 -18.64 1.77
CA GLY A 194 24.04 -18.17 3.11
C GLY A 194 22.54 -18.06 3.34
N PHE A 195 21.71 -18.25 2.31
CA PHE A 195 20.28 -18.49 2.52
C PHE A 195 20.06 -19.85 3.21
N PRO A 196 19.13 -19.92 4.18
CA PRO A 196 18.76 -21.19 4.79
C PRO A 196 18.06 -22.08 3.75
N THR A 197 18.67 -23.22 3.44
CA THR A 197 18.08 -24.25 2.54
C THR A 197 17.13 -25.21 3.26
N LYS A 198 17.07 -25.12 4.59
CA LYS A 198 16.23 -25.95 5.47
C LYS A 198 15.48 -25.04 6.44
N ASN A 199 14.26 -25.43 6.81
CA ASN A 199 13.36 -24.77 7.78
C ASN A 199 12.51 -23.59 7.26
N LEU A 200 12.31 -23.46 5.96
CA LEU A 200 11.27 -22.56 5.43
C LEU A 200 9.92 -23.28 5.44
N ARG A 201 8.90 -22.68 6.04
CA ARG A 201 7.52 -23.18 5.96
C ARG A 201 6.99 -22.89 4.56
N TYR A 202 6.60 -23.95 3.84
CA TYR A 202 5.92 -23.86 2.55
C TYR A 202 4.44 -23.48 2.75
#